data_AF-A0A7R9XYD4-F1
#
_entry.id   AF-A0A7R9XYD4-F1
#
_cell.length_a   1.000
_cell.length_b   1.000
_cell.length_c   1.000
_cell.angle_alpha   90.00
_cell.angle_beta   90.00
_cell.angle_gamma   90.00
#
_symmetry.space_group_name_H-M   'P 1'
#
loop_
_entity.id
_entity.type
_entity.pdbx_description
1 polymer ?
#
loop_
_entity_poly.entity_id
_entity_poly.type
_entity_poly.pdbx_seq_one_letter_code
_entity_poly.pdbx_strand_id
1 'polypeptide(L)'
;EPRTRTQYIHINSKHRHETLENLADLRVHLPQPIRNCYRLSVKSLTIANHLYNIRQGENTLTWAEFFLPPGSSTYLDREFTITIPTGYYTAAELCTQINTLINNMSAADHIVSSDLNEVPLGIAFSQNQDSYRVGISLVNTYGTKYFAPINKKHSIWRLLGWVDRQVVNQLKRKVRDLDDISNE
;
A
#
# COMPACT_ATOMS: atom_id res chain seq x y z
N GLU A 1 50.21 -5.57 24.74
CA GLU A 1 48.81 -5.27 24.35
C GLU A 1 48.10 -6.56 23.95
N PRO A 2 46.80 -6.72 24.30
CA PRO A 2 46.02 -7.84 23.78
C PRO A 2 45.93 -7.74 22.25
N ARG A 3 46.25 -8.84 21.55
CA ARG A 3 46.16 -8.90 20.09
C ARG A 3 44.69 -8.85 19.66
N THR A 4 44.18 -7.67 19.32
CA THR A 4 42.82 -7.51 18.79
C THR A 4 42.79 -7.83 17.31
N ARG A 5 41.87 -8.71 16.88
CA ARG A 5 41.60 -8.97 15.45
C ARG A 5 40.25 -8.42 15.07
N THR A 6 40.18 -7.64 14.00
CA THR A 6 38.90 -7.23 13.39
C THR A 6 38.27 -8.42 12.68
N GLN A 7 37.03 -8.74 13.04
CA GLN A 7 36.23 -9.75 12.34
C GLN A 7 35.06 -9.06 11.64
N TYR A 8 34.85 -9.38 10.38
CA TYR A 8 33.69 -8.92 9.62
C TYR A 8 32.61 -9.99 9.66
N ILE A 9 31.39 -9.57 9.96
CA ILE A 9 30.22 -10.42 10.03
C ILE A 9 29.19 -9.86 9.07
N HIS A 10 28.66 -10.72 8.21
CA HIS A 10 27.58 -10.37 7.30
C HIS A 10 26.25 -10.87 7.88
N ILE A 11 25.35 -9.93 8.17
CA ILE A 11 24.01 -10.21 8.68
C ILE A 11 23.01 -9.99 7.54
N ASN A 12 22.17 -10.98 7.28
CA ASN A 12 21.12 -10.92 6.25
C ASN A 12 19.77 -11.30 6.87
N SER A 13 18.74 -10.48 6.66
CA SER A 13 17.39 -10.73 7.16
C SER A 13 16.76 -12.03 6.63
N LYS A 14 17.28 -12.59 5.52
CA LYS A 14 16.89 -13.92 5.01
C LYS A 14 17.21 -15.08 5.98
N HIS A 15 18.11 -14.88 6.94
CA HIS A 15 18.53 -15.91 7.91
C HIS A 15 17.96 -15.66 9.32
N ARG A 16 16.80 -15.00 9.41
CA ARG A 16 16.13 -14.72 10.67
C ARG A 16 15.66 -15.99 11.38
N HIS A 17 15.77 -16.01 12.70
CA HIS A 17 15.41 -17.16 13.54
C HIS A 17 13.88 -17.37 13.63
N GLU A 18 13.13 -16.29 13.79
CA GLU A 18 11.67 -16.33 13.91
C GLU A 18 11.09 -16.01 12.52
N THR A 19 10.28 -16.87 11.90
CA THR A 19 9.77 -16.65 10.53
C THR A 19 8.27 -16.37 10.46
N LEU A 20 7.56 -16.44 11.59
CA LEU A 20 6.11 -16.33 11.64
C LEU A 20 5.59 -14.89 11.64
N GLU A 21 6.35 -13.94 12.17
CA GLU A 21 5.92 -12.54 12.31
C GLU A 21 6.87 -11.59 11.58
N ASN A 22 6.38 -10.71 10.69
CA ASN A 22 7.21 -9.73 9.98
C ASN A 22 7.39 -8.43 10.78
N LEU A 23 7.96 -8.56 11.98
CA LEU A 23 8.30 -7.43 12.83
C LEU A 23 9.60 -6.75 12.37
N ALA A 24 9.79 -5.49 12.80
CA ALA A 24 10.99 -4.69 12.53
C ALA A 24 12.14 -5.00 13.50
N ASP A 25 12.18 -6.21 14.04
CA ASP A 25 13.26 -6.75 14.85
C ASP A 25 13.81 -8.03 14.20
N LEU A 26 15.11 -8.27 14.42
CA LEU A 26 15.81 -9.35 13.74
C LEU A 26 16.75 -10.05 14.72
N ARG A 27 16.55 -11.36 14.87
CA ARG A 27 17.50 -12.27 15.51
C ARG A 27 18.10 -13.19 14.45
N VAL A 28 19.43 -13.23 14.37
CA VAL A 28 20.17 -14.11 13.46
C VAL A 28 21.14 -14.99 14.24
N HIS A 29 21.31 -16.23 13.79
CA HIS A 29 22.40 -17.05 14.28
C HIS A 29 23.73 -16.63 13.67
N LEU A 30 24.75 -16.51 14.52
CA LEU A 30 26.12 -16.34 14.08
C LEU A 30 26.76 -17.71 13.89
N PRO A 31 27.55 -17.92 12.81
CA PRO A 31 28.21 -19.20 12.56
C PRO A 31 29.28 -19.52 13.60
N GLN A 32 29.82 -18.50 14.28
CA GLN A 32 30.77 -18.66 15.38
C GLN A 32 30.42 -17.66 16.50
N PRO A 33 30.54 -18.07 17.77
CA PRO A 33 30.30 -17.17 18.89
C PRO A 33 31.38 -16.08 18.96
N ILE A 34 30.96 -14.82 19.07
CA ILE A 34 31.86 -13.70 19.32
C ILE A 34 32.11 -13.64 20.83
N ARG A 35 33.38 -13.67 21.24
CA ARG A 35 33.78 -13.52 22.66
C ARG A 35 34.77 -12.37 22.77
N ASN A 36 34.74 -11.67 23.92
CA ASN A 36 35.66 -10.57 24.22
C ASN A 36 35.68 -9.45 23.15
N CYS A 37 34.49 -9.09 22.64
CA CYS A 37 34.36 -8.01 21.67
C CYS A 37 34.60 -6.66 22.36
N TYR A 38 35.67 -5.95 21.98
CA TYR A 38 36.01 -4.66 22.57
C TYR A 38 35.24 -3.49 21.94
N ARG A 39 34.93 -3.60 20.64
CA ARG A 39 34.17 -2.60 19.88
C ARG A 39 33.43 -3.25 18.72
N LEU A 40 32.26 -2.71 18.40
CA LEU A 40 31.46 -3.08 17.24
C LEU A 40 31.11 -1.80 16.46
N SER A 41 31.16 -1.89 15.13
CA SER A 41 30.73 -0.82 14.24
C SER A 41 30.06 -1.41 13.01
N VAL A 42 29.11 -0.66 12.46
CA VAL A 42 28.46 -1.02 11.19
C VAL A 42 29.40 -0.60 10.06
N LYS A 43 29.89 -1.57 9.29
CA LYS A 43 30.72 -1.29 8.11
C LYS A 43 29.89 -0.85 6.91
N SER A 44 28.75 -1.50 6.70
CA SER A 44 27.81 -1.25 5.61
C SER A 44 26.44 -1.77 6.02
N LEU A 45 25.39 -1.06 5.60
CA LEU A 45 23.99 -1.39 5.88
C LEU A 45 23.18 -1.18 4.61
N THR A 46 22.47 -2.23 4.19
CA THR A 46 21.50 -2.16 3.09
C THR A 46 20.14 -2.51 3.64
N ILE A 47 19.17 -1.61 3.50
CA ILE A 47 17.79 -1.82 3.90
C ILE A 47 16.93 -1.91 2.64
N ALA A 48 15.96 -2.82 2.62
CA ALA A 48 14.97 -2.87 1.56
C ALA A 48 14.03 -1.65 1.67
N ASN A 49 14.37 -0.56 0.97
CA ASN A 49 13.49 0.60 0.82
C ASN A 49 12.35 0.30 -0.18
N HIS A 50 11.64 -0.81 -0.03
CA HIS A 50 10.71 -1.26 -1.07
C HIS A 50 9.33 -0.58 -1.01
N LEU A 51 8.94 -0.02 0.14
CA LEU A 51 7.55 0.41 0.35
C LEU A 51 7.16 1.64 -0.50
N TYR A 52 8.10 2.53 -0.81
CA TYR A 52 7.83 3.78 -1.52
C TYR A 52 8.67 3.95 -2.80
N ASN A 53 9.22 2.85 -3.30
CA ASN A 53 9.90 2.82 -4.59
C ASN A 53 8.89 2.46 -5.68
N ILE A 54 8.40 3.46 -6.39
CA ILE A 54 7.43 3.27 -7.47
C ILE A 54 8.19 2.83 -8.72
N ARG A 55 7.91 1.61 -9.20
CA ARG A 55 8.59 0.97 -10.32
C ARG A 55 7.69 0.89 -11.54
N GLN A 56 8.29 0.79 -12.71
CA GLN A 56 7.53 0.54 -13.93
C GLN A 56 6.81 -0.81 -13.81
N GLY A 57 5.48 -0.81 -13.98
CA GLY A 57 4.67 -2.01 -13.75
C GLY A 57 4.28 -2.22 -12.28
N GLU A 58 4.54 -1.28 -11.38
CA GLU A 58 3.99 -1.24 -10.01
C GLU A 58 3.75 0.23 -9.64
N ASN A 59 2.91 0.90 -10.44
CA ASN A 59 2.73 2.35 -10.38
C ASN A 59 1.31 2.82 -10.70
N THR A 60 0.31 1.93 -10.68
CA THR A 60 -1.08 2.33 -10.88
C THR A 60 -1.84 2.32 -9.56
N LEU A 61 -2.75 3.28 -9.41
CA LEU A 61 -3.71 3.32 -8.31
C LEU A 61 -5.10 3.32 -8.92
N THR A 62 -5.87 2.27 -8.65
CA THR A 62 -7.22 2.06 -9.22
C THR A 62 -8.26 1.99 -8.11
N TRP A 63 -9.39 2.66 -8.27
CA TRP A 63 -10.52 2.59 -7.35
C TRP A 63 -11.84 2.60 -8.13
N ALA A 64 -12.92 2.16 -7.50
CA ALA A 64 -14.28 2.39 -7.96
C ALA A 64 -14.96 3.42 -7.08
N GLU A 65 -15.83 4.21 -7.70
CA GLU A 65 -16.82 5.01 -7.00
C GLU A 65 -18.21 4.50 -7.33
N PHE A 66 -19.07 4.47 -6.32
CA PHE A 66 -20.49 4.13 -6.46
C PHE A 66 -21.29 5.36 -6.09
N PHE A 67 -22.12 5.85 -7.01
CA PHE A 67 -22.91 7.05 -6.85
C PHE A 67 -24.40 6.73 -6.86
N LEU A 68 -25.11 7.22 -5.85
CA LEU A 68 -26.57 7.24 -5.79
C LEU A 68 -27.04 8.71 -5.89
N PRO A 69 -27.60 9.12 -7.03
CA PRO A 69 -28.21 10.44 -7.15
C PRO A 69 -29.34 10.65 -6.13
N PRO A 70 -29.54 11.86 -5.60
CA PRO A 70 -30.69 12.16 -4.75
C PRO A 70 -32.02 11.78 -5.43
N GLY A 71 -32.86 11.00 -4.74
CA GLY A 71 -34.14 10.53 -5.27
C GLY A 71 -34.06 9.30 -6.19
N SER A 72 -32.86 8.78 -6.47
CA SER A 72 -32.69 7.48 -7.14
C SER A 72 -32.73 6.32 -6.14
N SER A 73 -33.10 5.13 -6.63
CA SER A 73 -32.98 3.85 -5.92
C SER A 73 -31.84 2.97 -6.44
N THR A 74 -31.14 3.41 -7.49
CA THR A 74 -30.14 2.60 -8.21
C THR A 74 -28.77 3.26 -8.13
N TYR A 75 -27.78 2.48 -7.71
CA TYR A 75 -26.38 2.90 -7.74
C TYR A 75 -25.85 2.83 -9.17
N LEU A 76 -25.09 3.85 -9.54
CA LEU A 76 -24.23 3.88 -10.71
C LEU A 76 -22.79 3.66 -10.25
N ASP A 77 -21.96 3.05 -11.06
CA ASP A 77 -20.56 2.77 -10.73
C ASP A 77 -19.62 3.10 -11.88
N ARG A 78 -18.42 3.56 -11.53
CA ARG A 78 -17.32 3.79 -12.47
C ARG A 78 -15.98 3.54 -11.80
N GLU A 79 -15.08 2.95 -12.56
CA GLU A 79 -13.69 2.77 -12.14
C GLU A 79 -12.82 3.93 -12.61
N PHE A 80 -11.90 4.36 -11.75
CA PHE A 80 -10.91 5.40 -12.00
C PHE A 80 -9.51 4.83 -11.80
N THR A 81 -8.55 5.37 -12.54
CA THR A 81 -7.15 4.97 -12.44
C THR A 81 -6.25 6.16 -12.68
N ILE A 82 -5.23 6.28 -11.84
CA ILE A 82 -4.09 7.17 -12.06
C ILE A 82 -2.81 6.35 -12.20
N THR A 83 -1.87 6.90 -12.96
CA THR A 83 -0.52 6.36 -13.09
C THR A 83 0.44 7.29 -12.38
N ILE A 84 1.12 6.76 -11.38
CA ILE A 84 2.10 7.51 -10.58
C ILE A 84 3.45 7.42 -11.31
N PRO A 85 4.18 8.55 -11.43
CA PRO A 85 5.52 8.53 -12.00
C PRO A 85 6.44 7.57 -11.23
N THR A 86 7.34 6.91 -11.96
CA THR A 86 8.34 6.05 -11.34
C THR A 86 9.37 6.90 -10.60
N GLY A 87 9.83 6.42 -9.45
CA GLY A 87 10.75 7.19 -8.63
C GLY A 87 10.86 6.70 -7.20
N TYR A 88 11.65 7.44 -6.44
CA TYR A 88 11.85 7.23 -5.01
C TYR A 88 11.09 8.31 -4.26
N TYR A 89 10.18 7.89 -3.38
CA TYR A 89 9.35 8.78 -2.60
C TYR A 89 9.52 8.50 -1.11
N THR A 90 9.36 9.52 -0.28
CA THR A 90 8.88 9.34 1.09
C THR A 90 7.36 9.14 1.07
N ALA A 91 6.78 8.64 2.15
CA ALA A 91 5.32 8.44 2.20
C ALA A 91 4.55 9.77 2.05
N ALA A 92 5.06 10.86 2.64
CA ALA A 92 4.48 12.19 2.51
C ALA A 92 4.54 12.72 1.06
N GLU A 93 5.68 12.56 0.38
CA GLU A 93 5.83 12.92 -1.03
C GLU A 93 4.90 12.08 -1.91
N LEU A 94 4.78 10.77 -1.64
CA LEU A 94 3.88 9.88 -2.38
C LEU A 94 2.41 10.29 -2.20
N CYS A 95 1.97 10.60 -0.98
CA CYS A 95 0.62 11.11 -0.74
C CYS A 95 0.36 12.41 -1.50
N THR A 96 1.33 13.34 -1.47
CA THR A 96 1.25 14.61 -2.20
C THR A 96 1.15 14.39 -3.72
N GLN A 97 1.95 13.46 -4.25
CA GLN A 97 1.93 13.11 -5.67
C GLN A 97 0.59 12.50 -6.09
N ILE A 98 0.05 11.58 -5.29
CA ILE A 98 -1.27 10.97 -5.53
C ILE A 98 -2.36 12.04 -5.53
N ASN A 99 -2.41 12.89 -4.50
CA ASN A 99 -3.39 13.97 -4.40
C ASN A 99 -3.30 14.92 -5.61
N THR A 100 -2.09 15.25 -6.05
CA THR A 100 -1.87 16.09 -7.23
C THR A 100 -2.44 15.44 -8.50
N LEU A 101 -2.19 14.14 -8.68
CA LEU A 101 -2.70 13.40 -9.84
C LEU A 101 -4.22 13.31 -9.85
N ILE A 102 -4.85 13.08 -8.69
CA ILE A 102 -6.32 13.05 -8.56
C ILE A 102 -6.90 14.44 -8.83
N ASN A 103 -6.33 15.49 -8.24
CA ASN A 103 -6.81 16.87 -8.44
C ASN A 103 -6.64 17.37 -9.89
N ASN A 104 -5.71 16.79 -10.64
CA ASN A 104 -5.51 17.09 -12.06
C ASN A 104 -6.46 16.31 -12.98
N MET A 105 -7.24 15.36 -12.47
CA MET A 105 -8.29 14.73 -13.26
C MET A 105 -9.36 15.77 -13.61
N SER A 106 -9.80 15.79 -14.87
CA SER A 106 -10.87 16.69 -15.26
C SER A 106 -12.17 16.30 -14.55
N ALA A 107 -13.03 17.28 -14.25
CA ALA A 107 -14.32 16.99 -13.63
C ALA A 107 -15.18 16.03 -14.48
N ALA A 108 -15.04 16.07 -15.81
CA ALA A 108 -15.74 15.15 -16.71
C ALA A 108 -15.19 13.69 -16.65
N ASP A 109 -13.90 13.55 -16.34
CA ASP A 109 -13.24 12.24 -16.20
C ASP A 109 -13.33 11.67 -14.78
N HIS A 110 -13.71 12.50 -13.80
CA HIS A 110 -13.83 12.14 -12.38
C HIS A 110 -15.28 12.25 -11.86
N ILE A 111 -16.23 11.80 -12.67
CA ILE A 111 -17.64 11.61 -12.28
C ILE A 111 -18.14 10.25 -12.77
N VAL A 112 -19.10 9.70 -12.04
CA VAL A 112 -19.68 8.38 -12.27
C VAL A 112 -20.83 8.44 -13.28
N SER A 113 -21.59 9.54 -13.29
CA SER A 113 -22.83 9.67 -14.06
C SER A 113 -22.85 10.94 -14.92
N SER A 114 -23.96 11.12 -15.65
CA SER A 114 -24.26 12.34 -16.40
C SER A 114 -25.14 13.33 -15.62
N ASP A 115 -25.31 13.17 -14.31
CA ASP A 115 -26.00 14.16 -13.47
C ASP A 115 -25.17 15.45 -13.43
N LEU A 116 -25.76 16.56 -13.86
CA LEU A 116 -25.11 17.87 -13.95
C LEU A 116 -24.68 18.44 -12.58
N ASN A 117 -25.28 17.95 -11.49
CA ASN A 117 -24.94 18.36 -10.13
C ASN A 117 -23.91 17.43 -9.48
N GLU A 118 -23.53 16.33 -10.12
CA GLU A 118 -22.50 15.45 -9.60
C GLU A 118 -21.14 16.17 -9.60
N VAL A 119 -20.49 16.17 -8.44
CA VAL A 119 -19.13 16.67 -8.29
C VAL A 119 -18.17 15.51 -8.06
N PRO A 120 -16.89 15.63 -8.46
CA PRO A 120 -15.87 14.65 -8.13
C PRO A 120 -15.82 14.35 -6.63
N LEU A 121 -15.61 13.08 -6.27
CA LEU A 121 -15.39 12.71 -4.88
C LEU A 121 -14.06 13.31 -4.42
N GLY A 122 -14.10 14.13 -3.36
CA GLY A 122 -12.88 14.65 -2.76
C GLY A 122 -12.12 13.52 -2.06
N ILE A 123 -11.03 13.06 -2.67
CA ILE A 123 -10.16 12.00 -2.12
C ILE A 123 -8.83 12.63 -1.73
N ALA A 124 -8.45 12.52 -0.46
CA ALA A 124 -7.15 13.00 0.01
C ALA A 124 -6.41 11.94 0.83
N PHE A 125 -5.18 11.67 0.41
CA PHE A 125 -4.22 10.82 1.09
C PHE A 125 -3.36 11.66 2.04
N SER A 126 -3.13 11.15 3.25
CA SER A 126 -2.27 11.78 4.23
C SER A 126 -1.45 10.75 4.99
N GLN A 127 -0.23 11.12 5.37
CA GLN A 127 0.58 10.33 6.28
C GLN A 127 0.39 10.85 7.71
N ASN A 128 0.06 9.96 8.63
CA ASN A 128 0.14 10.25 10.06
C ASN A 128 1.62 10.21 10.50
N GLN A 129 2.11 11.29 11.10
CA GLN A 129 3.53 11.45 11.42
C GLN A 129 4.00 10.55 12.58
N ASP A 130 3.10 10.19 13.50
CA ASP A 130 3.44 9.39 14.68
C ASP A 130 3.44 7.88 14.40
N SER A 131 2.45 7.42 13.62
CA SER A 131 2.25 6.00 13.31
C SER A 131 2.81 5.58 11.95
N TYR A 132 3.26 6.55 11.13
CA TYR A 132 3.72 6.36 9.75
C TYR A 132 2.68 5.70 8.82
N ARG A 133 1.41 5.63 9.24
CA ARG A 133 0.31 5.05 8.45
C ARG A 133 -0.20 6.06 7.43
N VAL A 134 -0.55 5.57 6.26
CA VAL A 134 -1.26 6.34 5.24
C VAL A 134 -2.77 6.19 5.49
N GLY A 135 -3.48 7.31 5.54
CA GLY A 135 -4.93 7.38 5.66
C GLY A 135 -5.57 8.04 4.44
N ILE A 136 -6.85 7.77 4.23
CA ILE A 136 -7.68 8.41 3.20
C ILE A 136 -8.84 9.14 3.88
N SER A 137 -9.05 10.39 3.50
CA SER A 137 -10.26 11.14 3.81
C SER A 137 -11.10 11.32 2.55
N LEU A 138 -12.42 11.17 2.69
CA LEU A 138 -13.38 11.29 1.61
C LEU A 138 -14.35 12.46 1.91
N VAL A 139 -14.62 13.29 0.92
CA VAL A 139 -15.55 14.41 1.02
C VAL A 139 -16.51 14.38 -0.17
N ASN A 140 -17.80 14.34 0.11
CA ASN A 140 -18.86 14.45 -0.89
C ASN A 140 -19.92 15.45 -0.42
N THR A 141 -20.43 16.27 -1.34
CA THR A 141 -21.42 17.31 -1.03
C THR A 141 -22.76 17.08 -1.72
N TYR A 142 -22.87 16.12 -2.64
CA TYR A 142 -24.09 15.86 -3.40
C TYR A 142 -24.35 14.35 -3.59
N GLY A 143 -25.57 13.91 -3.31
CA GLY A 143 -25.95 12.48 -3.32
C GLY A 143 -25.14 11.63 -2.35
N THR A 144 -25.19 10.31 -2.54
CA THR A 144 -24.39 9.36 -1.75
C THR A 144 -23.30 8.78 -2.63
N LYS A 145 -22.04 8.96 -2.24
CA LYS A 145 -20.88 8.37 -2.92
C LYS A 145 -20.11 7.44 -2.00
N TYR A 146 -19.75 6.27 -2.50
CA TYR A 146 -18.86 5.34 -1.85
C TYR A 146 -17.58 5.15 -2.64
N PHE A 147 -16.50 4.85 -1.93
CA PHE A 147 -15.18 4.60 -2.47
C PHE A 147 -14.76 3.16 -2.17
N ALA A 148 -14.22 2.46 -3.18
CA ALA A 148 -13.64 1.14 -2.99
C ALA A 148 -12.27 1.05 -3.68
N PRO A 149 -11.17 0.78 -2.96
CA PRO A 149 -9.88 0.54 -3.58
C PRO A 149 -9.90 -0.80 -4.32
N ILE A 150 -9.33 -0.85 -5.52
CA ILE A 150 -9.30 -2.06 -6.37
C ILE A 150 -7.87 -2.50 -6.60
N ASN A 151 -7.58 -3.76 -6.30
CA ASN A 151 -6.30 -4.37 -6.58
C ASN A 151 -6.32 -5.01 -7.97
N LYS A 152 -5.69 -4.33 -8.94
CA LYS A 152 -5.41 -4.86 -10.28
C LYS A 152 -3.93 -5.18 -10.45
N LYS A 153 -3.58 -5.76 -11.60
CA LYS A 153 -2.17 -5.92 -12.01
C LYS A 153 -1.50 -4.53 -11.98
N HIS A 154 -0.31 -4.45 -11.37
CA HIS A 154 0.48 -3.21 -11.23
C HIS A 154 0.00 -2.20 -10.15
N SER A 155 -0.97 -2.59 -9.31
CA SER A 155 -1.51 -1.78 -8.22
C SER A 155 -0.52 -1.49 -7.10
N ILE A 156 -0.53 -0.26 -6.59
CA ILE A 156 0.28 0.18 -5.45
C ILE A 156 -0.43 0.13 -4.09
N TRP A 157 -1.68 -0.35 -4.02
CA TRP A 157 -2.45 -0.35 -2.76
C TRP A 157 -1.75 -1.03 -1.58
N ARG A 158 -1.04 -2.12 -1.85
CA ARG A 158 -0.26 -2.84 -0.85
C ARG A 158 0.96 -2.05 -0.37
N LEU A 159 1.59 -1.27 -1.26
CA LEU A 159 2.70 -0.38 -0.92
C LEU A 159 2.26 0.74 0.04
N LEU A 160 1.01 1.19 -0.10
CA LEU A 160 0.40 2.16 0.79
C LEU A 160 -0.04 1.56 2.15
N GLY A 161 0.05 0.23 2.32
CA GLY A 161 -0.26 -0.44 3.59
C GLY A 161 -1.67 -1.02 3.69
N TRP A 162 -2.45 -1.05 2.60
CA TRP A 162 -3.77 -1.70 2.59
C TRP A 162 -3.63 -3.22 2.49
N VAL A 163 -4.45 -3.94 3.26
CA VAL A 163 -4.50 -5.40 3.24
C VAL A 163 -5.62 -5.93 2.34
N ASP A 164 -5.52 -7.20 1.92
CA ASP A 164 -6.46 -7.82 0.96
C ASP A 164 -7.94 -7.84 1.39
N ARG A 165 -8.25 -7.64 2.68
CA ARG A 165 -9.64 -7.49 3.17
C ARG A 165 -10.19 -6.06 3.01
N GLN A 166 -9.31 -5.08 2.82
CA GLN A 166 -9.66 -3.67 2.64
C GLN A 166 -9.68 -3.27 1.16
N VAL A 167 -9.28 -4.17 0.25
CA VAL A 167 -9.16 -3.91 -1.19
C VAL A 167 -9.94 -4.95 -1.96
N VAL A 168 -10.72 -4.50 -2.94
CA VAL A 168 -11.44 -5.39 -3.86
C VAL A 168 -10.41 -6.10 -4.73
N ASN A 169 -10.29 -7.40 -4.59
CA ASN A 169 -9.32 -8.20 -5.32
C ASN A 169 -10.04 -9.12 -6.32
N GLN A 170 -9.99 -8.78 -7.60
CA GLN A 170 -10.69 -9.54 -8.66
C GLN A 170 -10.18 -10.99 -8.76
N LEU A 171 -8.96 -11.27 -8.28
CA LEU A 171 -8.35 -12.60 -8.32
C LEU A 171 -8.62 -13.43 -7.05
N LYS A 172 -9.28 -12.84 -6.03
CA LYS A 172 -9.64 -13.60 -4.83
C LYS A 172 -10.82 -14.50 -5.19
N ARG A 173 -10.58 -15.81 -5.21
CA ARG A 173 -11.62 -16.83 -5.33
C ARG A 173 -12.70 -16.50 -4.29
N LYS A 174 -13.94 -16.22 -4.72
CA LYS A 174 -15.06 -16.15 -3.79
C LYS A 174 -15.10 -17.49 -3.08
N VAL A 175 -15.01 -17.50 -1.75
CA VAL A 175 -15.30 -18.71 -0.98
C VAL A 175 -16.74 -19.05 -1.33
N ARG A 176 -16.95 -20.18 -2.00
CA ARG A 176 -18.28 -20.75 -2.14
C ARG A 176 -18.53 -21.47 -0.83
N ASP A 177 -19.35 -20.90 0.04
CA ASP A 177 -19.70 -21.47 1.35
C ASP A 177 -20.54 -22.78 1.24
N LEU A 178 -20.47 -23.54 0.14
CA LEU A 178 -21.34 -24.70 -0.12
C LEU A 178 -20.71 -25.87 -0.90
N ASP A 179 -19.41 -25.87 -1.24
CA ASP A 179 -18.82 -26.97 -2.04
C ASP A 179 -18.34 -28.19 -1.18
N ASP A 180 -18.55 -28.19 0.15
CA ASP A 180 -18.14 -29.29 1.05
C ASP A 180 -19.27 -30.26 1.46
N ILE A 181 -20.45 -30.21 0.82
CA ILE A 181 -21.51 -31.21 1.01
C ILE A 181 -22.07 -31.68 -0.33
N SER A 182 -21.29 -32.47 -1.07
CA SER A 182 -21.83 -33.53 -1.94
C SER A 182 -20.71 -34.44 -2.42
N ASN A 183 -20.40 -35.46 -1.61
CA ASN A 183 -19.85 -36.72 -2.08
C ASN A 183 -20.38 -37.79 -1.11
N GLU A 184 -21.64 -38.15 -1.29
CA GLU A 184 -22.15 -39.50 -1.03
C GLU A 184 -22.35 -40.19 -2.39
#